data_AF-A0A521BWV3-F1
#
_entry.id   AF-A0A521BWV3-F1
#
_cell.length_a   1.000
_cell.length_b   1.000
_cell.length_c   1.000
_cell.angle_alpha   90.00
_cell.angle_beta   90.00
_cell.angle_gamma   90.00
#
_symmetry.space_group_name_H-M   'P 1'
#
loop_
_entity.id
_entity.type
_entity.pdbx_description
1 polymer ?
#
loop_
_entity_poly.entity_id
_entity_poly.type
_entity_poly.pdbx_seq_one_letter_code
_entity_poly.pdbx_strand_id
1 'polypeptide(L)'
;MRRLFEFLKLFFKGAVGDPFERVEYKEGTLNDQLLTVILSERLGIPNPMYYYLVELLPYLGEEVPNWEVRSSNRKTVLDRALKEFGEP
;
A
#
# COMPACT_ATOMS: atom_id res chain seq x y z
N MET A 1 -22.02 25.22 -20.27
CA MET A 1 -22.83 24.60 -19.20
C MET A 1 -22.48 23.14 -18.91
N ARG A 2 -22.38 22.25 -19.91
CA ARG A 2 -22.06 20.81 -19.70
C ARG A 2 -20.80 20.53 -18.86
N ARG A 3 -19.71 21.26 -19.14
CA ARG A 3 -18.43 21.17 -18.42
C ARG A 3 -18.53 21.53 -16.92
N LEU A 4 -19.38 22.50 -16.58
CA LEU A 4 -19.59 22.95 -15.21
C LEU A 4 -20.33 21.88 -14.39
N PHE A 5 -21.29 21.20 -15.01
CA PHE A 5 -22.02 20.10 -14.40
C PHE A 5 -21.15 18.87 -14.17
N GLU A 6 -20.26 18.54 -15.12
CA GLU A 6 -19.24 17.50 -14.92
C GLU A 6 -18.29 17.85 -13.79
N PHE A 7 -17.82 19.10 -13.73
CA PHE A 7 -16.92 19.56 -12.68
C PHE A 7 -17.58 19.47 -11.29
N LEU A 8 -18.83 19.93 -11.16
CA LEU A 8 -19.62 19.82 -9.93
C LEU A 8 -19.81 18.35 -9.51
N LYS A 9 -20.15 17.48 -10.46
CA LYS A 9 -20.32 16.05 -10.19
C LYS A 9 -19.02 15.39 -9.73
N LEU A 10 -17.89 15.71 -10.36
CA LEU A 10 -16.57 15.20 -9.99
C LEU A 10 -16.12 15.75 -8.63
N PHE A 11 -16.37 17.04 -8.38
CA PHE A 11 -16.08 17.69 -7.10
C PHE A 11 -16.84 17.03 -5.96
N PHE A 12 -18.16 16.86 -6.07
CA PHE A 12 -18.94 16.18 -5.04
C PHE A 12 -18.61 14.69 -4.92
N LYS A 13 -18.29 14.01 -6.01
CA LYS A 13 -17.81 12.61 -5.96
C LYS A 13 -16.48 12.49 -5.21
N GLY A 14 -15.58 13.45 -5.38
CA GLY A 14 -14.31 13.53 -4.66
C GLY A 14 -14.47 13.99 -3.22
N ALA A 15 -15.38 14.93 -2.94
CA ALA A 15 -15.59 15.50 -1.61
C ALA A 15 -16.44 14.60 -0.69
N VAL A 16 -17.33 13.78 -1.25
CA VAL A 16 -18.17 12.83 -0.50
C VAL A 16 -17.52 11.45 -0.37
N GLY A 17 -16.67 11.05 -1.33
CA GLY A 17 -15.75 9.95 -1.08
C GLY A 17 -14.74 10.35 -0.01
N ASP A 18 -14.05 9.38 0.59
CA ASP A 18 -12.84 9.65 1.37
C ASP A 18 -11.60 9.47 0.44
N PRO A 19 -11.26 10.48 -0.38
CA PRO A 19 -10.08 10.40 -1.23
C PRO A 19 -8.81 10.43 -0.40
N PHE A 20 -8.84 11.01 0.81
CA PHE A 20 -7.67 11.07 1.69
C PHE A 20 -7.27 9.68 2.14
N GLU A 21 -8.22 8.90 2.69
CA GLU A 21 -7.95 7.53 3.11
C GLU A 21 -7.47 6.65 1.94
N ARG A 22 -8.01 6.86 0.72
CA ARG A 22 -7.56 6.14 -0.48
C ARG A 22 -6.16 6.55 -0.94
N VAL A 23 -5.80 7.82 -0.82
CA VAL A 23 -4.47 8.32 -1.17
C VAL A 23 -3.45 7.81 -0.16
N GLU A 24 -3.74 7.94 1.13
CA GLU A 24 -2.89 7.45 2.23
C GLU A 24 -2.67 5.94 2.14
N TYR A 25 -3.74 5.17 1.85
CA TYR A 25 -3.61 3.73 1.61
C TYR A 25 -2.70 3.43 0.40
N LYS A 26 -2.83 4.20 -0.69
CA LYS A 26 -1.99 4.04 -1.90
C LYS A 26 -0.53 4.35 -1.64
N GLU A 27 -0.26 5.42 -0.91
CA GLU A 27 1.09 5.84 -0.54
C GLU A 27 1.73 4.81 0.39
N GLY A 28 1.01 4.35 1.42
CA GLY A 28 1.47 3.26 2.28
C GLY A 28 1.79 1.98 1.49
N THR A 29 0.97 1.64 0.49
CA THR A 29 1.21 0.46 -0.38
C THR A 29 2.52 0.55 -1.17
N LEU A 30 2.96 1.76 -1.55
CA LEU A 30 4.26 1.96 -2.22
C LEU A 30 5.43 1.66 -1.28
N ASN A 31 5.31 2.04 0.00
CA ASN A 31 6.35 1.81 1.00
C ASN A 31 6.37 0.38 1.56
N ASP A 32 5.29 -0.40 1.40
CA ASP A 32 5.22 -1.76 1.95
C ASP A 32 6.35 -2.69 1.44
N GLN A 33 6.83 -2.48 0.20
CA GLN A 33 7.94 -3.26 -0.35
C GLN A 33 9.25 -2.98 0.38
N LEU A 34 9.51 -1.70 0.69
CA LEU A 34 10.68 -1.29 1.46
C LEU A 34 10.64 -1.91 2.85
N LEU A 35 9.51 -1.79 3.56
CA LEU A 35 9.33 -2.39 4.89
C LEU A 35 9.53 -3.91 4.87
N THR A 36 9.03 -4.59 3.83
CA THR A 36 9.26 -6.05 3.66
C THR A 36 10.74 -6.39 3.51
N VAL A 37 11.50 -5.60 2.75
CA VAL A 37 12.95 -5.80 2.59
C VAL A 37 13.69 -5.51 3.90
N ILE A 38 13.32 -4.46 4.64
CA ILE A 38 13.93 -4.14 5.94
C ILE A 38 13.64 -5.25 6.97
N LEU A 39 12.42 -5.81 6.96
CA LEU A 39 12.00 -6.84 7.90
C LEU A 39 12.29 -8.27 7.42
N SER A 40 12.92 -8.45 6.25
CA SER A 40 13.20 -9.75 5.64
C SER A 40 14.03 -10.69 6.53
N GLU A 41 14.99 -10.17 7.31
CA GLU A 41 15.74 -10.96 8.30
C GLU A 41 14.83 -11.56 9.38
N ARG A 42 13.78 -10.83 9.81
CA ARG A 42 12.78 -11.37 10.75
C ARG A 42 11.92 -12.46 10.12
N LEU A 43 11.80 -12.47 8.79
CA LEU A 43 11.14 -13.52 8.03
C LEU A 43 12.08 -14.71 7.75
N GLY A 44 13.33 -14.67 8.20
CA GLY A 44 14.34 -15.70 7.93
C GLY A 44 14.90 -15.66 6.51
N ILE A 45 14.67 -14.57 5.77
CA ILE A 45 15.21 -14.36 4.43
C ILE A 45 16.51 -13.55 4.59
N PRO A 46 17.68 -14.14 4.25
CA PRO A 46 18.94 -13.43 4.37
C PRO A 46 18.98 -12.24 3.41
N ASN A 47 19.28 -11.05 3.93
CA ASN A 47 19.31 -9.82 3.17
C ASN A 47 20.61 -9.02 3.42
N PRO A 48 21.50 -8.91 2.42
CA PRO A 48 22.74 -8.14 2.56
C PRO A 48 22.50 -6.65 2.77
N MET A 49 21.31 -6.13 2.41
CA MET A 49 20.93 -4.74 2.59
C MET A 49 20.49 -4.41 4.02
N TYR A 50 20.20 -5.43 4.85
CA TYR A 50 19.68 -5.24 6.19
C TYR A 50 20.57 -4.32 7.05
N TYR A 51 21.89 -4.54 6.97
CA TYR A 51 22.88 -3.75 7.72
C TYR A 51 22.83 -2.25 7.42
N TYR A 52 22.42 -1.86 6.20
CA TYR A 52 22.35 -0.45 5.79
C TYR A 52 21.00 0.19 6.14
N LEU A 53 19.97 -0.62 6.38
CA LEU A 53 18.60 -0.12 6.55
C LEU A 53 18.10 -0.26 7.99
N VAL A 54 18.79 -1.01 8.85
CA VAL A 54 18.41 -1.22 10.25
C VAL A 54 18.27 0.09 11.04
N GLU A 55 19.07 1.10 10.69
CA GLU A 55 19.06 2.43 11.30
C GLU A 55 17.76 3.21 11.01
N LEU A 56 17.01 2.81 9.98
CA LEU A 56 15.72 3.42 9.64
C LEU A 56 14.57 2.89 10.50
N LEU A 57 14.73 1.73 11.16
CA LEU A 57 13.66 1.11 11.94
C LEU A 57 13.02 2.02 13.01
N PRO A 58 13.77 2.84 13.77
CA PRO A 58 13.18 3.76 14.74
C PRO A 58 12.25 4.79 14.09
N TYR A 59 12.55 5.22 12.86
CA TYR A 59 11.76 6.21 12.12
C TYR A 59 10.55 5.57 11.42
N LEU A 60 10.61 4.27 11.16
CA LEU A 60 9.55 3.52 10.50
C LEU A 60 8.63 2.79 11.49
N GLY A 61 8.92 2.86 12.80
CA GLY A 61 8.23 2.07 13.83
C GLY A 61 6.72 2.28 13.86
N GLU A 62 6.26 3.51 13.62
CA GLU A 62 4.83 3.85 13.58
C GLU A 62 4.12 3.28 12.34
N GLU A 63 4.84 3.02 11.25
CA GLU A 63 4.27 2.45 10.02
C GLU A 63 4.12 0.92 10.09
N VAL A 64 4.88 0.25 10.97
CA VAL A 64 4.91 -1.22 11.06
C VAL A 64 3.52 -1.84 11.33
N PRO A 65 2.72 -1.39 12.32
CA PRO A 65 1.41 -1.99 12.57
C PRO A 65 0.45 -1.90 11.38
N ASN A 66 0.46 -0.75 10.70
CA ASN A 66 -0.38 -0.53 9.51
C ASN A 66 0.11 -1.39 8.34
N TRP A 67 1.42 -1.53 8.18
CA TRP A 67 2.03 -2.43 7.20
C TRP A 67 1.67 -3.90 7.45
N GLU A 68 1.66 -4.37 8.71
CA GLU A 68 1.29 -5.74 9.06
C GLU A 68 -0.15 -6.05 8.63
N VAL A 69 -1.10 -5.16 8.94
CA VAL A 69 -2.50 -5.29 8.55
C VAL A 69 -2.66 -5.29 7.03
N ARG A 70 -2.00 -4.36 6.32
CA ARG A 70 -2.05 -4.30 4.84
C ARG A 70 -1.42 -5.52 4.19
N SER A 71 -0.30 -5.99 4.73
CA SER A 71 0.43 -7.16 4.21
C SER A 71 -0.38 -8.43 4.39
N SER A 72 -1.08 -8.58 5.52
CA SER A 72 -2.01 -9.70 5.75
C SER A 72 -3.21 -9.68 4.82
N ASN A 73 -3.71 -8.49 4.47
CA ASN A 73 -4.87 -8.34 3.58
C ASN A 73 -4.49 -8.34 2.09
N ARG A 74 -3.20 -8.47 1.78
CA ARG A 74 -2.70 -8.42 0.40
C ARG A 74 -3.14 -9.66 -0.36
N LYS A 75 -3.79 -9.45 -1.51
CA LYS A 75 -4.12 -10.53 -2.43
C LYS A 75 -2.86 -11.26 -2.89
N THR A 76 -2.95 -12.58 -2.96
CA THR A 76 -1.80 -13.40 -3.36
C THR A 76 -1.43 -13.13 -4.82
N VAL A 77 -0.22 -13.52 -5.23
CA VAL A 77 0.17 -13.49 -6.65
C VAL A 77 -0.78 -14.38 -7.47
N LEU A 78 -1.23 -15.49 -6.88
CA LEU A 78 -2.23 -16.39 -7.47
C LEU A 78 -3.57 -15.69 -7.67
N ASP A 79 -4.09 -14.96 -6.69
CA ASP A 79 -5.36 -14.22 -6.84
C ASP A 79 -5.30 -13.20 -7.99
N ARG A 80 -4.13 -12.57 -8.20
CA ARG A 80 -3.94 -11.63 -9.30
C ARG A 80 -3.88 -12.35 -10.64
N ALA A 81 -3.13 -13.45 -10.71
CA ALA A 81 -3.03 -14.28 -11.90
C ALA A 81 -4.41 -14.86 -12.28
N LEU A 82 -5.13 -15.47 -11.35
CA LEU A 82 -6.48 -16.03 -11.56
C LEU A 82 -7.46 -14.98 -12.08
N LYS A 83 -7.42 -13.77 -11.53
CA LYS A 83 -8.24 -12.64 -11.99
C LYS A 83 -7.90 -12.20 -13.42
N GLU A 84 -6.65 -12.31 -13.85
CA GLU A 84 -6.23 -12.06 -15.24
C GLU A 84 -6.69 -13.18 -16.19
N PHE A 85 -6.79 -14.41 -15.70
CA PHE A 85 -7.35 -15.56 -16.43
C PHE A 85 -8.89 -15.60 -16.44
N GLY A 86 -9.56 -14.66 -15.76
CA GLY A 86 -11.02 -14.56 -15.75
C GLY A 86 -11.71 -15.57 -14.83
N GLU A 87 -10.96 -16.23 -13.95
CA GLU A 87 -11.55 -17.03 -12.86
C GLU A 87 -11.73 -16.16 -11.61
N PRO A 88 -12.85 -16.34 -10.87
CA PRO A 88 -13.23 -15.49 -9.73
C PRO A 88 -12.23 -15.51 -8.57
#